data_AF-A0A9E0L7F6-F1
#
_entry.id   AF-A0A9E0L7F6-F1
#
_cell.length_a   1.000
_cell.length_b   1.000
_cell.length_c   1.000
_cell.angle_alpha   90.00
_cell.angle_beta   90.00
_cell.angle_gamma   90.00
#
_symmetry.space_group_name_H-M   'P 1'
#
loop_
_entity.id
_entity.type
_entity.pdbx_description
1 polymer ?
#
loop_
_entity_poly.entity_id
_entity_poly.type
_entity_poly.pdbx_seq_one_letter_code
_entity_poly.pdbx_strand_id
1 'polypeptide(L)' 'MPFSKDPGIRESDKYCSYCFKNGKFTYEGDLKGFKEFVYNGMRGVGIPKLKAKFYTWLVRFAPRWKK' A
#
# COMPACT_ATOMS: atom_id res chain seq x y z
N MET A 1 -6.69 -6.71 0.26
CA MET A 1 -7.63 -6.74 1.39
C MET A 1 -9.03 -6.57 0.81
N PRO A 2 -10.00 -7.45 1.12
CA PRO A 2 -11.37 -7.25 0.65
C PRO A 2 -11.93 -5.97 1.28
N PHE A 3 -12.64 -5.19 0.48
CA PHE A 3 -13.21 -3.90 0.91
C PHE A 3 -14.14 -4.02 2.11
N SER A 4 -14.79 -5.18 2.28
CA SER A 4 -15.63 -5.51 3.42
C SER A 4 -14.89 -5.57 4.77
N LYS A 5 -13.55 -5.60 4.80
CA LYS A 5 -12.75 -5.62 6.03
C LYS A 5 -12.12 -4.26 6.37
N ASP A 6 -12.42 -3.23 5.60
CA ASP A 6 -11.88 -1.89 5.83
C ASP A 6 -12.63 -1.22 7.00
N PRO A 7 -11.96 -0.87 8.11
CA PRO A 7 -12.62 -0.32 9.29
C PRO A 7 -12.91 1.19 9.20
N GLY A 8 -12.44 1.87 8.14
CA GLY A 8 -12.57 3.31 7.97
C GLY A 8 -13.66 3.72 6.97
N ILE A 9 -13.97 5.02 6.96
CA ILE A 9 -14.84 5.62 5.95
C ILE A 9 -14.06 5.68 4.63
N ARG A 10 -14.56 4.99 3.61
CA ARG A 10 -13.97 5.03 2.28
C ARG A 10 -14.38 6.30 1.55
N GLU A 11 -13.41 7.15 1.29
CA GLU A 11 -13.58 8.35 0.45
C GLU A 11 -13.35 8.05 -1.04
N SER A 12 -12.76 6.91 -1.40
CA SER A 12 -12.45 6.53 -2.78
C SER A 12 -13.09 5.20 -3.17
N ASP A 13 -13.56 5.11 -4.42
CA ASP A 13 -14.09 3.87 -5.00
C ASP A 13 -12.98 2.84 -5.30
N LYS A 14 -11.75 3.32 -5.52
CA LYS A 14 -10.60 2.49 -5.93
C LYS A 14 -9.65 2.13 -4.79
N TYR A 15 -9.66 2.87 -3.69
CA TYR A 15 -8.69 2.72 -2.60
C TYR A 15 -9.38 2.59 -1.24
N CYS A 16 -8.80 1.79 -0.35
CA CYS A 16 -9.28 1.65 1.02
C CYS A 16 -8.89 2.87 1.88
N SER A 17 -9.54 3.01 3.04
CA SER A 17 -9.32 4.13 3.98
C SER A 17 -7.88 4.24 4.50
N TYR A 18 -7.10 3.16 4.44
CA TYR A 18 -5.66 3.17 4.76
C TYR A 18 -4.76 3.74 3.67
N CYS A 19 -5.18 3.69 2.41
CA CYS A 19 -4.40 4.19 1.28
C CYS A 19 -4.80 5.61 0.89
N PHE A 20 -6.06 5.96 1.09
CA PHE A 20 -6.62 7.26 0.73
C PHE A 20 -7.50 7.76 1.88
N LYS A 21 -7.11 8.89 2.47
CA LYS A 21 -7.78 9.49 3.64
C LYS A 21 -7.69 11.02 3.58
N ASN A 22 -8.75 11.71 3.96
CA ASN A 22 -8.90 13.17 3.91
C ASN A 22 -8.61 13.74 2.51
N GLY A 23 -9.18 13.13 1.47
CA GLY A 23 -9.00 13.56 0.09
C GLY A 23 -7.57 13.43 -0.48
N LYS A 24 -6.62 12.78 0.22
CA LYS A 24 -5.24 12.58 -0.24
C LYS A 24 -4.76 11.14 -0.03
N PHE A 25 -3.75 10.75 -0.80
CA PHE A 25 -3.06 9.49 -0.53
C PHE A 25 -2.25 9.62 0.76
N THR A 26 -2.31 8.61 1.62
CA THR A 26 -1.57 8.59 2.89
C THR A 26 -0.05 8.59 2.68
N TYR A 27 0.41 8.25 1.48
CA TYR A 27 1.80 8.35 1.07
C TYR A 27 1.91 9.18 -0.20
N GLU A 28 2.54 10.36 -0.14
CA GLU A 28 2.71 11.32 -1.25
C GLU A 28 4.13 11.28 -1.87
N GLY A 29 4.86 10.17 -1.74
CA GLY A 29 6.21 10.01 -2.30
C GLY A 29 6.30 9.16 -3.57
N ASP A 30 7.52 8.95 -4.04
CA ASP A 30 7.87 8.11 -5.19
C ASP A 30 7.67 6.60 -4.95
N LEU A 31 7.61 5.86 -6.05
CA LEU A 31 7.53 4.39 -6.08
C LEU A 31 8.61 3.75 -5.19
N LYS A 32 9.84 4.27 -5.24
CA LYS A 32 10.97 3.72 -4.48
C LYS A 32 10.76 3.89 -2.98
N GLY A 33 10.39 5.09 -2.54
CA GLY A 33 10.11 5.35 -1.14
C GLY A 33 8.89 4.57 -0.64
N PHE A 34 7.86 4.39 -1.47
CA PHE A 34 6.71 3.57 -1.11
C PHE A 34 7.10 2.09 -0.95
N LYS A 35 7.98 1.58 -1.83
CA LYS A 35 8.50 0.22 -1.72
C LYS A 35 9.27 0.00 -0.42
N GLU A 36 10.13 0.95 -0.03
CA GLU A 36 10.88 0.88 1.22
C GLU A 36 9.96 0.96 2.45
N PHE A 37 8.97 1.85 2.43
CA PHE A 37 7.95 1.95 3.48
C PHE A 37 7.19 0.63 3.66
N VAL A 38 6.68 0.06 2.57
CA VAL A 38 5.94 -1.19 2.58
C VAL A 38 6.83 -2.37 2.98
N TYR A 39 8.08 -2.40 2.52
CA TYR A 39 9.06 -3.42 2.93
C TYR A 39 9.34 -3.37 4.43
N ASN A 40 9.62 -2.18 4.98
CA ASN A 40 9.88 -2.00 6.41
C ASN A 40 8.65 -2.36 7.25
N GLY A 41 7.45 -1.96 6.82
CA GLY A 41 6.19 -2.36 7.45
C GLY A 41 6.02 -3.89 7.50
N MET A 42 6.23 -4.58 6.37
CA MET A 42 6.17 -6.04 6.30
C MET A 42 7.21 -6.73 7.19
N ARG A 43 8.43 -6.17 7.28
CA ARG A 43 9.46 -6.68 8.17
C ARG A 43 9.07 -6.52 9.64
N GLY A 44 8.40 -5.41 10.01
CA GLY A 44 7.90 -5.15 11.36
C GLY A 44 6.82 -6.13 11.82
N VAL A 45 5.94 -6.58 10.92
CA VAL A 45 4.93 -7.62 11.22
C VAL A 45 5.47 -9.06 11.10
N GLY A 46 6.78 -9.24 10.92
CA GLY A 46 7.42 -10.57 10.92
C GLY A 46 7.36 -11.32 9.59
N ILE A 47 7.03 -10.67 8.47
CA ILE A 47 7.01 -11.34 7.17
C ILE A 47 8.46 -11.68 6.74
N PRO A 48 8.72 -12.91 6.24
CA PRO A 48 10.02 -13.32 5.73
C PRO A 48 10.54 -12.40 4.62
N LYS A 49 11.85 -12.13 4.60
CA LYS A 49 12.50 -11.19 3.64
C LYS A 49 12.17 -11.50 2.18
N LEU A 50 12.14 -12.79 1.82
CA LEU A 50 11.82 -13.25 0.46
C LEU A 50 10.39 -12.87 0.05
N LYS A 51 9.41 -13.16 0.93
CA LYS A 51 8.01 -12.81 0.71
C LYS A 51 7.81 -11.29 0.69
N ALA A 52 8.46 -10.57 1.61
CA ALA A 52 8.39 -9.11 1.64
C ALA A 52 8.94 -8.49 0.34
N LYS A 53 10.09 -8.95 -0.16
CA LYS A 53 10.63 -8.49 -1.46
C LYS A 53 9.68 -8.78 -2.62
N PHE A 54 9.07 -9.96 -2.65
CA PHE A 54 8.11 -10.33 -3.69
C PHE A 54 6.87 -9.44 -3.68
N TYR A 55 6.26 -9.23 -2.51
CA TYR A 55 5.10 -8.34 -2.37
C TYR A 55 5.45 -6.88 -2.68
N THR A 56 6.59 -6.38 -2.21
CA THR A 56 7.09 -5.04 -2.53
C THR A 56 7.37 -4.87 -4.03
N TRP A 57 7.79 -5.94 -4.72
CA TRP A 57 7.97 -5.92 -6.17
C TRP A 57 6.62 -5.80 -6.91
N LEU A 58 5.59 -6.53 -6.47
CA LEU A 58 4.23 -6.46 -7.03
C LEU A 58 3.59 -5.07 -6.92
N VAL A 59 3.96 -4.29 -5.90
CA VAL A 59 3.47 -2.90 -5.72
C VAL A 59 3.73 -2.03 -6.97
N ARG A 60 4.77 -2.31 -7.75
CA ARG A 60 5.03 -1.60 -9.01
C ARG A 60 3.91 -1.73 -10.04
N PHE A 61 3.17 -2.83 -10.01
CA PHE A 61 2.09 -3.08 -10.96
C PHE A 61 0.75 -2.51 -10.51
N ALA A 62 0.67 -1.92 -9.32
CA ALA A 62 -0.55 -1.31 -8.84
C ALA A 62 -1.01 -0.18 -9.77
N PRO A 63 -2.34 -0.04 -10.00
CA PRO A 63 -2.90 0.93 -10.95
C PRO A 63 -2.57 2.38 -10.61
N ARG A 64 -2.19 2.69 -9.36
CA ARG A 64 -1.68 4.00 -8.94
C ARG A 64 -0.42 4.44 -9.70
N TRP A 65 0.43 3.49 -10.11
CA TRP A 65 1.73 3.75 -10.74
C TRP A 65 1.71 3.52 -12.26
N LYS A 66 0.65 2.90 -12.77
CA LYS A 66 0.40 2.81 -14.21
C LYS A 66 -0.26 4.12 -14.62
N LYS A 67 0.50 4.95 -15.34
CA LYS A 67 0.03 6.18 -15.98
C LYS A 67 -1.11 5.88 -16.95
#